data_AF-A0A4Q2ZXY8-F1
#
_entry.id   AF-A0A4Q2ZXY8-F1
#
_cell.length_a   1.000
_cell.length_b   1.000
_cell.length_c   1.000
_cell.angle_alpha   90.00
_cell.angle_beta   90.00
_cell.angle_gamma   90.00
#
_symmetry.space_group_name_H-M   'P 1'
#
loop_
_entity.id
_entity.type
_entity.pdbx_description
1 polymer ?
#
loop_
_entity_poly.entity_id
_entity_poly.type
_entity_poly.pdbx_seq_one_letter_code
_entity_poly.pdbx_strand_id
1 'polypeptide(L)'
;MGNKARLWISLLIIVVLSWIELQFFTESVGVEEMKRKVAHILFLLAVGAVGYFAWAKHPVQWIKSVWLLGYAVALVIILGVGIIQWKFGVFGTAFLDEIHHIRLFFNSPLPFIMLLAAPKRFKKENVPSGSAK
;
A
#
# COMPACT_ATOMS: atom_id res chain seq x y z
N MET A 1 -18.50 -7.98 -13.62
CA MET A 1 -17.04 -8.18 -13.77
C MET A 1 -16.59 -9.36 -12.91
N GLY A 2 -15.88 -10.34 -13.48
CA GLY A 2 -15.37 -11.47 -12.69
C GLY A 2 -14.31 -11.04 -11.69
N ASN A 3 -14.16 -11.78 -10.59
CA ASN A 3 -13.19 -11.46 -9.53
C ASN A 3 -11.75 -11.34 -10.05
N LYS A 4 -11.35 -12.18 -11.02
CA LYS A 4 -10.01 -12.10 -11.63
C LYS A 4 -9.79 -10.79 -12.37
N ALA A 5 -10.75 -10.38 -13.21
CA ALA A 5 -10.67 -9.13 -13.95
C ALA A 5 -10.57 -7.92 -13.00
N ARG A 6 -11.35 -7.94 -11.91
CA ARG A 6 -11.29 -6.90 -10.87
C ARG A 6 -9.89 -6.75 -10.27
N LEU A 7 -9.26 -7.85 -9.90
CA LEU A 7 -7.91 -7.83 -9.30
C LEU A 7 -6.87 -7.28 -10.27
N TRP A 8 -6.91 -7.70 -11.54
CA TRP A 8 -5.95 -7.24 -12.55
C TRP A 8 -6.15 -5.76 -12.91
N ILE A 9 -7.40 -5.30 -13.02
CA ILE A 9 -7.71 -3.89 -13.25
C ILE A 9 -7.25 -3.05 -12.06
N SER A 10 -7.53 -3.49 -10.82
CA SER A 10 -7.03 -2.81 -9.63
C SER A 10 -5.50 -2.76 -9.58
N LEU A 11 -4.81 -3.85 -9.91
CA LEU A 11 -3.34 -3.85 -9.98
C LEU A 11 -2.83 -2.86 -11.02
N LEU A 12 -3.42 -2.82 -12.22
CA LEU A 12 -3.05 -1.86 -13.26
C LEU A 12 -3.23 -0.42 -12.78
N ILE A 13 -4.38 -0.12 -12.15
CA ILE A 13 -4.64 1.20 -11.58
C ILE A 13 -3.60 1.56 -10.51
N ILE A 14 -3.27 0.62 -9.61
CA ILE A 14 -2.25 0.84 -8.58
C ILE A 14 -0.90 1.14 -9.24
N VAL A 15 -0.46 0.36 -10.23
CA VAL A 15 0.80 0.61 -10.96
C VAL A 15 0.83 2.02 -11.56
N VAL A 16 -0.27 2.45 -12.20
CA VAL A 16 -0.37 3.79 -12.79
C VAL A 16 -0.31 4.87 -11.71
N LEU A 17 -1.05 4.70 -10.60
CA LEU A 17 -1.02 5.64 -9.48
C LEU A 17 0.37 5.73 -8.85
N SER A 18 1.03 4.60 -8.59
CA SER A 18 2.39 4.54 -8.08
C SER A 18 3.37 5.26 -9.01
N TRP A 19 3.25 5.03 -10.32
CA TRP A 19 4.13 5.64 -11.32
C TRP A 19 3.96 7.16 -11.38
N ILE A 20 2.71 7.65 -11.38
CA ILE A 20 2.42 9.10 -11.37
C ILE A 20 2.97 9.73 -10.08
N GLU A 21 2.73 9.12 -8.93
CA GLU A 21 3.23 9.62 -7.65
C GLU A 21 4.76 9.74 -7.67
N LEU A 22 5.43 8.68 -8.13
CA LEU A 22 6.87 8.61 -8.15
C LEU A 22 7.47 9.69 -9.06
N GLN A 23 7.00 9.76 -10.30
CA GLN A 23 7.57 10.67 -11.30
C GLN A 23 7.25 12.15 -11.05
N PHE A 24 6.02 12.46 -10.66
CA PHE A 24 5.57 13.84 -10.58
C PHE A 24 5.68 14.45 -9.18
N PHE A 25 5.80 13.65 -8.12
CA PHE A 25 5.82 14.16 -6.75
C PHE A 25 7.02 13.70 -5.93
N THR A 26 7.53 12.48 -6.14
CA THR A 26 8.72 12.01 -5.40
C THR A 26 10.02 12.46 -6.06
N GLU A 27 10.17 12.28 -7.38
CA GLU A 27 11.39 12.61 -8.12
C GLU A 27 11.42 14.05 -8.67
N SER A 28 10.30 14.76 -8.60
CA SER A 28 10.19 16.11 -9.16
C SER A 28 10.87 17.17 -8.29
N VAL A 29 11.70 17.98 -8.93
CA VAL A 29 12.40 19.13 -8.30
C VAL A 29 11.57 20.42 -8.30
N GLY A 30 10.50 20.49 -9.10
CA GLY A 30 9.72 21.72 -9.30
C GLY A 30 8.43 21.84 -8.47
N VAL A 31 8.10 20.85 -7.64
CA VAL A 31 6.84 20.86 -6.89
C VAL A 31 7.05 21.42 -5.49
N GLU A 32 6.23 22.42 -5.14
CA GLU A 32 6.17 23.03 -3.82
C GLU A 32 5.99 21.97 -2.72
N GLU A 33 6.74 22.12 -1.62
CA GLU A 33 6.85 21.10 -0.57
C GLU A 33 5.49 20.72 0.04
N MET A 34 4.63 21.71 0.31
CA MET A 34 3.31 21.45 0.89
C MET A 34 2.40 20.68 -0.09
N LYS A 35 2.40 21.08 -1.36
CA LYS A 35 1.63 20.38 -2.42
C LYS A 35 2.11 18.94 -2.58
N ARG A 36 3.42 18.72 -2.54
CA ARG A 36 4.04 17.40 -2.57
C ARG A 36 3.57 16.53 -1.38
N LYS A 37 3.62 17.06 -0.15
CA LYS A 37 3.14 16.36 1.06
C LYS A 37 1.67 15.96 0.94
N VAL A 38 0.80 16.87 0.50
CA VAL A 38 -0.62 16.59 0.31
C VAL A 38 -0.83 15.53 -0.77
N ALA A 39 -0.15 15.65 -1.91
CA ALA A 39 -0.25 14.67 -2.99
C ALA A 39 0.13 13.26 -2.52
N HIS A 40 1.23 13.10 -1.78
CA HIS A 40 1.64 11.80 -1.24
C HIS A 40 0.53 11.13 -0.41
N ILE A 41 -0.17 11.89 0.43
CA ILE A 41 -1.28 11.37 1.24
C ILE A 41 -2.49 11.02 0.36
N LEU A 42 -2.82 11.85 -0.63
CA LEU A 42 -3.92 11.58 -1.56
C LEU A 42 -3.68 10.31 -2.39
N PHE A 43 -2.46 10.12 -2.89
CA PHE A 43 -2.08 8.89 -3.61
C PHE A 43 -2.13 7.67 -2.70
N LEU A 44 -1.67 7.78 -1.46
CA LEU A 44 -1.75 6.69 -0.48
C LEU A 44 -3.20 6.27 -0.20
N LEU A 45 -4.10 7.24 -0.05
CA LEU A 45 -5.53 7.00 0.10
C LEU A 45 -6.15 6.39 -1.17
N ALA A 46 -5.76 6.88 -2.35
CA ALA A 46 -6.25 6.36 -3.62
C ALA A 46 -5.84 4.90 -3.83
N VAL A 47 -4.57 4.54 -3.59
CA VAL A 47 -4.09 3.16 -3.66
C VAL A 47 -4.83 2.29 -2.65
N GLY A 48 -4.96 2.75 -1.40
CA GLY A 48 -5.72 2.05 -0.36
C GLY A 48 -7.18 1.76 -0.76
N ALA A 49 -7.86 2.75 -1.36
CA ALA A 49 -9.24 2.60 -1.85
C ALA A 49 -9.35 1.64 -3.04
N VAL A 50 -8.41 1.68 -3.99
CA VAL A 50 -8.36 0.77 -5.14
C VAL A 50 -8.15 -0.68 -4.68
N GLY A 51 -7.29 -0.90 -3.69
CA GLY A 51 -7.11 -2.23 -3.10
C GLY A 51 -8.33 -2.69 -2.32
N TYR A 52 -8.97 -1.82 -1.52
CA TYR A 52 -10.23 -2.14 -0.86
C TYR A 52 -11.28 -2.60 -1.88
N PHE A 53 -11.43 -1.87 -2.98
CA PHE A 53 -12.26 -2.28 -4.09
C PHE A 53 -11.84 -3.67 -4.57
N ALA A 54 -10.58 -3.91 -4.92
CA ALA A 54 -10.11 -5.21 -5.38
C ALA A 54 -10.53 -6.38 -4.46
N TRP A 55 -10.35 -6.20 -3.14
CA TRP A 55 -10.55 -7.24 -2.13
C TRP A 55 -12.01 -7.37 -1.65
N ALA A 56 -12.90 -6.41 -1.92
CA ALA A 56 -14.26 -6.39 -1.36
C ALA A 56 -15.11 -7.62 -1.70
N LYS A 57 -14.84 -8.30 -2.82
CA LYS A 57 -15.53 -9.55 -3.23
C LYS A 57 -14.61 -10.76 -3.23
N HIS A 58 -13.41 -10.64 -2.67
CA HIS A 58 -12.45 -11.75 -2.63
C HIS A 58 -12.96 -12.84 -1.68
N PRO A 59 -12.88 -14.14 -2.05
CA PRO A 59 -13.41 -15.24 -1.20
C PRO A 59 -12.70 -15.32 0.15
N VAL A 60 -11.41 -14.97 0.19
CA VAL A 60 -10.60 -14.97 1.41
C VAL A 60 -10.71 -13.59 2.09
N GLN A 61 -11.60 -13.46 3.07
CA GLN A 61 -11.95 -12.17 3.69
C GLN A 61 -10.79 -11.53 4.48
N TRP A 62 -9.89 -12.33 5.07
CA TRP A 62 -8.79 -11.79 5.88
C TRP A 62 -7.84 -10.89 5.07
N ILE A 63 -7.73 -11.11 3.75
CA ILE A 63 -6.88 -10.28 2.88
C ILE A 63 -7.33 -8.83 2.89
N LYS A 64 -8.65 -8.60 2.85
CA LYS A 64 -9.23 -7.25 2.93
C LYS A 64 -8.92 -6.60 4.27
N SER A 65 -9.02 -7.35 5.37
CA SER A 65 -8.73 -6.85 6.72
C SER A 65 -7.26 -6.48 6.87
N VAL A 66 -6.34 -7.32 6.40
CA VAL A 66 -4.89 -7.04 6.43
C VAL A 66 -4.54 -5.83 5.55
N TRP A 67 -5.16 -5.71 4.38
CA TRP A 67 -5.01 -4.54 3.52
C TRP A 67 -5.42 -3.26 4.25
N LEU A 68 -6.66 -3.20 4.75
CA LEU A 68 -7.18 -2.01 5.43
C LEU A 68 -6.38 -1.66 6.69
N LEU A 69 -6.04 -2.67 7.50
CA LEU A 69 -5.23 -2.46 8.70
C LEU A 69 -3.84 -1.91 8.36
N GLY A 70 -3.19 -2.46 7.33
CA GLY A 70 -1.88 -1.99 6.88
C GLY A 70 -1.90 -0.51 6.47
N TYR A 71 -2.88 -0.10 5.66
CA TYR A 71 -3.02 1.31 5.26
C TYR A 71 -3.41 2.22 6.43
N ALA A 72 -4.26 1.76 7.35
CA ALA A 72 -4.62 2.53 8.54
C ALA A 72 -3.39 2.78 9.43
N VAL A 73 -2.58 1.75 9.67
CA VAL A 73 -1.34 1.85 10.45
C VAL A 73 -0.33 2.77 9.75
N ALA A 74 -0.13 2.60 8.44
CA ALA A 74 0.77 3.46 7.66
C ALA A 74 0.35 4.94 7.73
N LEU A 75 -0.94 5.24 7.58
CA LEU A 75 -1.47 6.60 7.68
C LEU A 75 -1.25 7.19 9.07
N VAL A 76 -1.54 6.43 10.13
CA VAL A 76 -1.33 6.91 11.52
C VAL A 76 0.14 7.23 11.76
N ILE A 77 1.07 6.37 11.32
CA ILE A 77 2.51 6.59 11.46
C ILE A 77 2.95 7.83 10.67
N ILE A 78 2.60 7.92 9.39
CA ILE A 78 3.03 9.01 8.51
C ILE A 78 2.48 10.36 8.98
N LEU A 79 1.18 10.42 9.31
CA LEU A 79 0.54 11.66 9.79
C LEU A 79 1.04 12.03 11.18
N GLY A 80 1.17 11.06 12.08
CA GLY A 80 1.68 11.28 13.44
C GLY A 80 3.10 11.85 13.42
N VAL A 81 4.01 11.18 12.70
CA VAL A 81 5.39 11.67 12.54
C VAL A 81 5.41 13.02 11.83
N GLY A 82 4.64 13.19 10.76
CA GLY A 82 4.57 14.44 10.00
C GLY A 82 4.13 15.63 10.85
N ILE A 83 3.10 15.46 11.68
CA ILE A 83 2.61 16.51 12.59
C ILE A 83 3.65 16.84 13.67
N ILE A 84 4.25 15.81 14.29
CA ILE A 84 5.27 16.00 15.33
C ILE A 84 6.49 16.70 14.75
N GLN A 85 6.97 16.28 13.57
CA GLN A 85 8.10 16.91 12.90
C GLN A 85 7.81 18.36 12.55
N TRP A 86 6.61 18.64 12.03
CA TRP A 86 6.21 19.99 11.65
C TRP A 86 6.15 20.94 12.86
N LYS A 87 5.70 20.46 14.03
CA LYS A 87 5.59 21.29 15.23
C LYS A 87 6.85 21.40 16.07
N PHE A 88 7.62 20.32 16.19
CA PHE A 88 8.72 20.22 17.15
C PHE A 88 10.09 20.02 16.52
N GLY A 89 10.18 19.60 15.25
CA GLY A 89 11.45 19.42 14.54
C GLY A 89 12.39 18.38 15.17
N VAL A 90 11.85 17.38 15.87
CA VAL A 90 12.61 16.48 16.75
C VAL A 90 13.28 15.31 16.04
N PHE A 91 12.87 14.98 14.81
CA PHE A 91 13.41 13.83 14.08
C PHE A 91 14.53 14.24 13.13
N GLY A 92 15.63 13.50 13.19
CA GLY A 92 16.73 13.60 12.24
C GLY A 92 16.39 12.98 10.88
N THR A 93 17.21 13.28 9.87
CA THR A 93 16.99 12.85 8.47
C THR A 93 16.89 11.34 8.34
N ALA A 94 17.78 10.57 8.97
CA ALA A 94 17.78 9.11 8.91
C ALA A 94 16.44 8.49 9.38
N PHE A 95 15.81 9.06 10.42
CA PHE A 95 14.50 8.58 10.85
C PHE A 95 13.40 8.95 9.85
N LEU A 96 13.45 10.16 9.28
CA LEU A 96 12.49 10.59 8.28
C LEU A 96 12.59 9.78 6.98
N ASP A 97 13.78 9.31 6.64
CA ASP A 97 14.03 8.42 5.49
C ASP A 97 13.32 7.06 5.68
N GLU A 98 13.27 6.51 6.90
CA GLU A 98 12.50 5.29 7.16
C GLU A 98 10.99 5.51 6.98
N ILE A 99 10.47 6.66 7.42
CA ILE A 99 9.06 7.01 7.19
C ILE A 99 8.78 7.19 5.70
N HIS A 100 9.73 7.75 4.97
CA HIS A 100 9.67 7.83 3.51
C HIS A 100 9.62 6.44 2.86
N HIS A 101 10.43 5.47 3.32
CA HIS A 101 10.38 4.09 2.83
C HIS A 101 9.05 3.41 3.10
N ILE A 102 8.46 3.59 4.29
CA ILE A 102 7.11 3.08 4.60
C ILE A 102 6.11 3.61 3.57
N ARG A 103 6.11 4.93 3.35
CA ARG A 103 5.22 5.57 2.37
C ARG A 103 5.45 5.02 0.97
N LEU A 104 6.70 4.90 0.51
CA LEU A 104 7.01 4.33 -0.81
C LEU A 104 6.50 2.90 -0.95
N PHE A 105 6.71 2.07 0.06
CA PHE A 105 6.23 0.69 0.05
C PHE A 105 4.71 0.63 -0.10
N PHE A 106 3.96 1.40 0.70
CA PHE A 106 2.50 1.42 0.63
C PHE A 106 1.94 2.17 -0.59
N ASN A 107 2.71 3.04 -1.23
CA ASN A 107 2.33 3.63 -2.52
C ASN A 107 2.69 2.75 -3.71
N SER A 108 3.50 1.71 -3.54
CA SER A 108 3.93 0.80 -4.61
C SER A 108 2.89 -0.31 -4.88
N PRO A 109 3.00 -1.05 -6.00
CA PRO A 109 2.18 -2.25 -6.22
C PRO A 109 2.59 -3.45 -5.34
N LEU A 110 3.69 -3.38 -4.59
CA LEU A 110 4.23 -4.51 -3.83
C LEU A 110 3.25 -5.07 -2.78
N PRO A 111 2.61 -4.26 -1.91
CA PRO A 111 1.68 -4.79 -0.92
C PRO A 111 0.54 -5.58 -1.57
N PHE A 112 0.07 -5.12 -2.74
CA PHE A 112 -1.00 -5.77 -3.48
C PHE A 112 -0.54 -7.13 -4.02
N ILE A 113 0.65 -7.18 -4.65
CA ILE A 113 1.23 -8.40 -5.19
C ILE A 113 1.51 -9.41 -4.07
N MET A 114 2.02 -8.96 -2.93
CA MET A 114 2.28 -9.80 -1.76
C MET A 114 1.01 -10.47 -1.25
N LEU A 115 -0.08 -9.71 -1.08
CA LEU A 115 -1.37 -10.26 -0.68
C LEU A 115 -1.99 -11.17 -1.74
N LEU A 116 -1.81 -10.86 -3.03
CA LEU A 116 -2.27 -11.72 -4.12
C LEU A 116 -1.56 -13.10 -4.11
N ALA A 117 -0.28 -13.12 -3.72
CA ALA A 117 0.52 -14.35 -3.65
C ALA A 117 0.28 -15.18 -2.37
N ALA A 118 -0.11 -14.55 -1.26
CA ALA A 118 -0.22 -15.19 0.06
C ALA A 118 -1.16 -16.42 0.11
N PRO A 119 -2.38 -16.42 -0.48
CA PRO A 119 -3.31 -17.56 -0.39
C PRO A 119 -2.79 -18.83 -1.04
N LYS A 120 -1.87 -18.74 -2.01
CA LYS A 120 -1.27 -19.91 -2.65
C LYS A 120 -0.35 -20.68 -1.69
N ARG A 121 0.15 -20.05 -0.63
CA ARG A 121 1.01 -20.70 0.37
C ARG A 121 0.20 -21.41 1.45
N PHE A 122 -0.86 -20.78 1.97
CA PHE A 122 -1.72 -21.37 3.01
C PHE A 122 -2.56 -22.58 2.54
N LYS A 123 -2.83 -22.70 1.24
CA LYS A 123 -3.51 -23.88 0.69
C LYS A 123 -2.58 -25.10 0.55
N LYS A 124 -1.26 -24.88 0.51
CA LYS A 124 -0.26 -25.94 0.29
C LYS A 124 0.12 -26.65 1.60
N GLU A 125 0.02 -25.96 2.75
CA GLU A 125 0.33 -26.52 4.07
C GLU A 125 -0.82 -27.36 4.68
N ASN A 126 -2.05 -27.21 4.19
CA ASN A 126 -3.22 -27.91 4.72
C ASN A 126 -3.64 -29.15 3.91
N VAL A 127 -2.78 -29.66 3.02
CA VAL A 127 -2.98 -30.97 2.40
C VAL A 127 -2.17 -31.97 3.22
N PRO A 128 -2.80 -32.90 3.96
CA PRO A 128 -2.07 -33.93 4.67
C PRO A 128 -1.23 -34.72 3.66
N SER A 129 0.06 -34.89 3.94
CA SER A 129 0.98 -35.74 3.18
C SER A 129 0.69 -37.24 3.35
N GLY A 130 -0.59 -37.61 3.42
CA GLY A 130 -1.04 -38.92 3.86
C GLY A 130 -2.45 -39.26 3.39
N SER A 131 -2.66 -39.32 2.08
CA SER A 131 -3.61 -40.26 1.49
C SER A 131 -3.09 -40.75 0.14
N ALA A 132 -1.89 -41.31 0.16
CA ALA A 132 -1.46 -42.21 -0.88
C ALA A 132 -1.58 -43.64 -0.32
N LYS A 133 -2.45 -44.40 -0.99
CA LYS A 133 -2.86 -45.79 -0.77
C LYS A 133 -4.03 -45.98 0.18
#